data_AF-R7SR29-F1
#
_entry.id   AF-R7SR29-F1
#
_cell.length_a   1.000
_cell.length_b   1.000
_cell.length_c   1.000
_cell.angle_alpha   90.00
_cell.angle_beta   90.00
_cell.angle_gamma   90.00
#
_symmetry.space_group_name_H-M   'P 1'
#
loop_
_entity.id
_entity.type
_entity.pdbx_description
1 polymer ?
#
loop_
_entity_poly.entity_id
_entity_poly.type
_entity_poly.pdbx_seq_one_letter_code
_entity_poly.pdbx_strand_id
1 'polypeptide(L)'
;WNKTSFSKQDAGLVWLLEPERSVAMERWSGTMAHPNHADKRGATLTAFVHFAYVYSHRTLVFSDLQTSSGRLQNGGRGDILFDVMTHTESGDSGIGDYGETGIKTFLADHICNDICVELGLRDISDPLENRDRIRARHNEDKYNTDSSDDKDDEENDTRGSGLVSYISSREGNDTDDPEVA
;
A
#
# COMPACT_ATOMS: atom_id res chain seq x y z
N TRP A 1 -12.65 1.81 34.71
CA TRP A 1 -11.85 2.99 34.36
C TRP A 1 -12.49 4.19 35.04
N ASN A 2 -11.89 4.69 36.12
CA ASN A 2 -12.39 5.85 36.86
C ASN A 2 -12.15 7.12 36.03
N LYS A 3 -13.20 7.94 35.87
CA LYS A 3 -13.12 9.29 35.30
C LYS A 3 -12.47 10.23 36.31
N THR A 4 -11.15 10.21 36.41
CA THR A 4 -10.42 11.28 37.10
C THR A 4 -10.21 12.41 36.09
N SER A 5 -10.82 13.57 36.33
CA SER A 5 -10.58 14.77 35.53
C SER A 5 -9.19 15.31 35.83
N PHE A 6 -8.38 15.56 34.81
CA PHE A 6 -7.10 16.27 34.96
C PHE A 6 -7.37 17.70 35.44
N SER A 7 -6.67 18.15 36.48
CA SER A 7 -6.66 19.53 36.93
C SER A 7 -5.63 20.35 36.15
N LYS A 8 -5.72 21.69 36.19
CA LYS A 8 -4.69 22.58 35.58
C LYS A 8 -3.30 22.42 36.21
N GLN A 9 -3.20 21.81 37.38
CA GLN A 9 -1.93 21.52 38.05
C GLN A 9 -1.32 20.17 37.62
N ASP A 10 -2.06 19.35 36.87
CA ASP A 10 -1.62 18.07 36.31
C ASP A 10 -1.06 18.22 34.89
N ALA A 11 -0.53 19.41 34.54
CA ALA A 11 0.11 19.64 33.25
C ALA A 11 1.41 18.81 33.16
N GLY A 12 1.28 17.56 32.75
CA GLY A 12 2.38 16.66 32.47
C GLY A 12 2.85 16.81 31.02
N LEU A 13 4.17 16.68 30.81
CA LEU A 13 4.71 16.46 29.48
C LEU A 13 4.54 14.98 29.13
N VAL A 14 3.87 14.70 28.01
CA VAL A 14 3.75 13.36 27.45
C VAL A 14 4.71 13.26 26.28
N TRP A 15 5.54 12.22 26.29
CA TRP A 15 6.49 11.91 25.21
C TRP A 15 6.06 10.64 24.50
N LEU A 16 6.15 10.63 23.17
CA LEU A 16 6.04 9.41 22.37
C LEU A 16 7.45 8.82 22.20
N LEU A 17 7.60 7.53 22.48
CA LEU A 17 8.87 6.81 22.34
C LEU A 17 8.69 5.73 21.28
N GLU A 18 9.61 5.69 20.31
CA GLU A 18 9.71 4.62 19.33
C GLU A 18 11.12 4.00 19.33
N PRO A 19 11.30 2.78 18.79
CA PRO A 19 12.62 2.19 18.65
C PRO A 19 13.56 3.09 17.84
N GLU A 20 14.82 3.19 18.27
CA GLU A 20 15.84 3.96 17.56
C GLU A 20 16.04 3.42 16.14
N ARG A 21 16.05 4.33 15.17
CA ARG A 21 16.19 4.04 13.74
C ARG A 21 17.60 4.35 13.25
N SER A 22 17.92 3.84 12.06
CA SER A 22 19.12 4.24 11.35
C SER A 22 19.11 5.76 11.10
N VAL A 23 20.26 6.42 11.23
CA VAL A 23 20.42 7.87 11.00
C VAL A 23 20.21 8.25 9.52
N ALA A 24 20.38 7.31 8.59
CA ALA A 24 20.11 7.54 7.18
C ALA A 24 18.59 7.46 6.92
N MET A 25 18.04 8.58 6.45
CA MET A 25 16.64 8.70 6.05
C MET A 25 16.51 9.13 4.60
N GLU A 26 15.45 8.68 3.95
CA GLU A 26 15.06 9.07 2.61
C GLU A 26 13.66 9.65 2.66
N ARG A 27 13.50 10.85 2.10
CA ARG A 27 12.24 11.58 2.10
C ARG A 27 11.63 11.54 0.70
N TRP A 28 10.39 11.07 0.63
CA TRP A 28 9.66 10.82 -0.61
C TRP A 28 8.62 11.88 -0.88
N SER A 29 8.08 12.53 0.15
CA SER A 29 7.18 13.67 -0.03
C SER A 29 7.40 14.73 1.05
N GLY A 30 7.00 15.96 0.74
CA GLY A 30 6.82 17.01 1.73
C GLY A 30 5.43 16.97 2.34
N THR A 31 5.14 17.97 3.17
CA THR A 31 3.79 18.16 3.72
C THR A 31 2.85 18.72 2.67
N MET A 32 3.33 19.55 1.74
CA MET A 32 2.55 20.19 0.67
C MET A 32 3.21 19.99 -0.70
N ALA A 33 3.91 18.87 -0.89
CA ALA A 33 4.61 18.56 -2.14
C ALA A 33 4.66 17.05 -2.32
N HIS A 34 4.05 16.55 -3.40
CA HIS A 34 3.94 15.12 -3.69
C HIS A 34 4.65 14.77 -5.01
N PRO A 35 6.00 14.82 -5.05
CA PRO A 35 6.73 14.57 -6.29
C PRO A 35 6.52 13.14 -6.79
N ASN A 36 6.54 13.01 -8.12
CA ASN A 36 6.56 11.71 -8.77
C ASN A 36 8.00 11.17 -8.78
N HIS A 37 8.14 9.87 -8.51
CA HIS A 37 9.44 9.20 -8.47
C HIS A 37 9.56 8.20 -9.61
N ALA A 38 10.73 8.18 -10.25
CA ALA A 38 11.00 7.29 -11.38
C ALA A 38 11.53 5.91 -10.93
N ASP A 39 12.08 5.80 -9.72
CA ASP A 39 12.57 4.54 -9.19
C ASP A 39 11.41 3.69 -8.64
N LYS A 40 11.61 2.37 -8.57
CA LYS A 40 10.56 1.44 -8.16
C LYS A 40 10.07 1.68 -6.73
N ARG A 41 10.95 2.09 -5.80
CA ARG A 41 10.58 2.31 -4.38
C ARG A 41 9.71 3.55 -4.28
N GLY A 42 10.15 4.66 -4.86
CA GLY A 42 9.36 5.87 -4.91
C GLY A 42 8.04 5.70 -5.66
N ALA A 43 8.03 5.01 -6.80
CA ALA A 43 6.81 4.70 -7.55
C ALA A 43 5.81 3.88 -6.72
N THR A 44 6.30 2.91 -5.94
CA THR A 44 5.47 2.12 -5.02
C THR A 44 4.86 3.01 -3.94
N LEU A 45 5.62 3.94 -3.37
CA LEU A 45 5.14 4.85 -2.33
C LEU A 45 4.11 5.85 -2.89
N THR A 46 4.34 6.43 -4.07
CA THR A 46 3.36 7.29 -4.75
C THR A 46 2.06 6.52 -5.05
N ALA A 47 2.16 5.28 -5.53
CA ALA A 47 0.98 4.44 -5.75
C ALA A 47 0.26 4.06 -4.44
N PHE A 48 1.00 3.85 -3.34
CA PHE A 48 0.44 3.61 -2.02
C PHE A 48 -0.37 4.81 -1.50
N VAL A 49 0.11 6.05 -1.70
CA VAL A 49 -0.66 7.26 -1.35
C VAL A 49 -1.95 7.34 -2.15
N HIS A 50 -1.88 7.08 -3.46
CA HIS A 50 -3.06 7.05 -4.33
C HIS A 50 -4.05 5.95 -3.92
N PHE A 51 -3.55 4.75 -3.62
CA PHE A 51 -4.37 3.67 -3.08
C PHE A 51 -5.08 4.10 -1.80
N ALA A 52 -4.37 4.70 -0.84
CA ALA A 52 -4.96 5.16 0.41
C ALA A 52 -6.03 6.24 0.18
N TYR A 53 -5.82 7.14 -0.78
CA TYR A 53 -6.82 8.12 -1.18
C TYR A 53 -8.09 7.46 -1.72
N VAL A 54 -7.99 6.52 -2.65
CA VAL A 54 -9.15 5.81 -3.19
C VAL A 54 -9.82 4.96 -2.10
N TYR A 55 -9.05 4.17 -1.35
CA TYR A 55 -9.54 3.25 -0.31
C TYR A 55 -10.23 3.98 0.84
N SER A 56 -9.75 5.18 1.20
CA SER A 56 -10.39 6.05 2.19
C SER A 56 -11.63 6.77 1.65
N HIS A 57 -12.16 6.36 0.49
CA HIS A 57 -13.26 7.04 -0.19
C HIS A 57 -12.95 8.52 -0.48
N ARG A 58 -11.71 8.80 -0.86
CA ARG A 58 -11.23 10.15 -1.22
C ARG A 58 -11.23 11.14 -0.06
N THR A 59 -11.14 10.65 1.18
CA THR A 59 -11.22 11.50 2.39
C THR A 59 -9.89 11.70 3.09
N LEU A 60 -8.86 10.94 2.71
CA LEU A 60 -7.55 10.98 3.35
C LEU A 60 -6.44 10.84 2.32
N VAL A 61 -5.37 11.61 2.48
CA VAL A 61 -4.11 11.48 1.73
C VAL A 61 -2.96 11.39 2.73
N PHE A 62 -2.01 10.49 2.52
CA PHE A 62 -0.76 10.51 3.27
C PHE A 62 0.22 11.56 2.72
N SER A 63 0.90 12.27 3.61
CA SER A 63 1.94 13.23 3.29
C SER A 63 3.17 13.03 4.20
N ASP A 64 4.24 13.76 3.91
CA ASP A 64 5.52 13.63 4.62
C ASP A 64 6.10 12.21 4.67
N LEU A 65 5.93 11.44 3.60
CA LEU A 65 6.46 10.08 3.56
C LEU A 65 7.99 10.10 3.62
N GLN A 66 8.53 9.46 4.64
CA GLN A 66 9.95 9.23 4.81
C GLN A 66 10.22 7.83 5.35
N THR A 67 11.33 7.25 4.90
CA THR A 67 11.71 5.89 5.23
C THR A 67 13.10 5.82 5.82
N SER A 68 13.30 4.87 6.72
CA SER A 68 14.61 4.41 7.17
C SER A 68 14.74 2.93 6.87
N SER A 69 15.91 2.46 6.45
CA SER A 69 16.16 1.02 6.33
C SER A 69 16.18 0.36 7.71
N GLY A 70 15.49 -0.77 7.84
CA GLY A 70 15.37 -1.48 9.11
C GLY A 70 15.10 -2.97 8.93
N ARG A 71 14.94 -3.66 10.06
CA ARG A 71 14.58 -5.08 10.09
C ARG A 71 13.05 -5.21 10.12
N LEU A 72 12.51 -5.95 9.16
CA LEU A 72 11.08 -6.25 9.09
C LEU A 72 10.73 -7.38 10.07
N GLN A 73 9.43 -7.53 10.35
CA GLN A 73 8.93 -8.57 11.27
C GLN A 73 9.26 -10.00 10.82
N ASN A 74 9.35 -10.22 9.50
CA ASN A 74 9.76 -11.51 8.93
C ASN A 74 11.29 -11.78 9.05
N GLY A 75 12.03 -10.91 9.74
CA GLY A 75 13.47 -11.02 9.94
C GLY A 75 14.31 -10.47 8.78
N GLY A 76 13.71 -10.13 7.64
CA GLY A 76 14.36 -9.53 6.48
C GLY A 76 14.70 -8.05 6.66
N ARG A 77 15.35 -7.46 5.65
CA ARG A 77 15.58 -6.01 5.55
C ARG A 77 14.54 -5.37 4.65
N GLY A 78 14.13 -4.15 5.00
CA GLY A 78 13.25 -3.34 4.17
C GLY A 78 13.17 -1.91 4.66
N ASP A 79 12.32 -1.13 4.00
CA ASP A 79 12.06 0.26 4.36
C ASP A 79 10.92 0.33 5.37
N ILE A 80 11.14 1.10 6.43
CA ILE A 80 10.14 1.37 7.45
C ILE A 80 9.74 2.83 7.33
N LEU A 81 8.46 3.07 7.03
CA LEU A 81 7.85 4.40 7.08
C LEU A 81 7.73 4.87 8.53
N PHE A 82 7.96 6.16 8.76
CA PHE A 82 7.84 6.78 10.08
C PHE A 82 7.45 8.26 9.94
N ASP A 83 6.93 8.84 11.03
CA ASP A 83 6.47 10.23 11.09
C ASP A 83 5.53 10.64 9.93
N VAL A 84 4.66 9.70 9.52
CA VAL A 84 3.72 9.93 8.43
C VAL A 84 2.67 10.97 8.87
N MET A 85 2.42 11.94 7.99
CA MET A 85 1.33 12.90 8.16
C MET A 85 0.13 12.56 7.26
N THR A 86 -1.01 13.16 7.55
CA THR A 86 -2.21 12.99 6.74
C THR A 86 -2.87 14.32 6.45
N HIS A 87 -3.51 14.40 5.28
CA HIS A 87 -4.53 15.39 4.99
C HIS A 87 -5.89 14.73 5.03
N THR A 88 -6.83 15.29 5.78
CA THR A 88 -8.19 14.76 5.89
C THR A 88 -9.23 15.78 5.44
N GLU A 89 -10.46 15.39 5.15
CA GLU A 89 -11.52 16.38 4.85
C GLU A 89 -11.76 17.33 6.03
N SER A 90 -11.66 16.84 7.26
CA SER A 90 -11.91 17.59 8.50
C SER A 90 -10.74 18.49 8.91
N GLY A 91 -9.51 18.19 8.47
CA GLY A 91 -8.33 18.95 8.86
C GLY A 91 -7.93 18.75 10.33
N ASP A 92 -8.35 17.66 10.96
CA ASP A 92 -8.22 17.43 12.41
C ASP A 92 -7.40 16.18 12.78
N SER A 93 -6.68 15.59 11.82
CA SER A 93 -5.86 14.39 12.08
C SER A 93 -4.60 14.67 12.89
N GLY A 94 -4.17 15.94 12.98
CA GLY A 94 -3.01 16.36 13.76
C GLY A 94 -2.31 17.58 13.19
N ILE A 95 -1.11 17.85 13.71
CA ILE A 95 -0.26 18.93 13.23
C ILE A 95 0.19 18.61 11.80
N GLY A 96 0.05 19.59 10.90
CA GLY A 96 0.41 19.42 9.49
C GLY A 96 -0.73 18.90 8.60
N ASP A 97 -1.94 18.71 9.14
CA ASP A 97 -3.14 18.48 8.34
C ASP A 97 -3.64 19.79 7.73
N TYR A 98 -3.44 19.98 6.42
CA TYR A 98 -3.92 21.13 5.65
C TYR A 98 -5.32 20.91 5.06
N GLY A 99 -6.02 19.88 5.52
CA GLY A 99 -7.39 19.60 5.15
C GLY A 99 -7.56 19.32 3.65
N GLU A 100 -8.67 19.81 3.11
CA GLU A 100 -8.98 19.77 1.69
C GLU A 100 -7.91 20.44 0.81
N THR A 101 -7.17 21.44 1.32
CA THR A 101 -6.09 22.11 0.57
C THR A 101 -4.92 21.16 0.33
N GLY A 102 -4.55 20.38 1.35
CA GLY A 102 -3.53 19.34 1.23
C GLY A 102 -3.95 18.24 0.28
N ILE A 103 -5.21 17.79 0.36
CA ILE A 103 -5.77 16.81 -0.59
C ILE A 103 -5.69 17.35 -2.02
N LYS A 104 -6.18 18.56 -2.29
CA LYS A 104 -6.14 19.18 -3.62
C LYS A 104 -4.72 19.32 -4.17
N THR A 105 -3.75 19.58 -3.30
CA THR A 105 -2.33 19.66 -3.70
C THR A 105 -1.83 18.29 -4.18
N PHE A 106 -2.13 17.22 -3.45
CA PHE A 106 -1.84 15.86 -3.91
C PHE A 106 -2.49 15.55 -5.26
N LEU A 107 -3.77 15.88 -5.46
CA LEU A 107 -4.44 15.61 -6.75
C LEU A 107 -3.80 16.38 -7.92
N ALA A 108 -3.23 17.55 -7.66
CA ALA A 108 -2.56 18.36 -8.67
C ALA A 108 -1.15 17.85 -9.00
N ASP A 109 -0.42 17.36 -7.98
CA ASP A 109 0.95 16.89 -8.13
C ASP A 109 1.04 15.44 -8.64
N HIS A 110 0.05 14.60 -8.31
CA HIS A 110 0.08 13.17 -8.57
C HIS A 110 -0.10 12.84 -10.06
N ILE A 111 0.82 12.03 -10.59
CA ILE A 111 0.70 11.43 -11.91
C ILE A 111 0.69 9.91 -11.72
N CYS A 112 -0.36 9.24 -12.20
CA CYS A 112 -0.43 7.79 -12.14
C CYS A 112 0.78 7.15 -12.83
N ASN A 113 1.40 6.18 -12.13
CA ASN A 113 2.47 5.34 -12.66
C ASN A 113 1.95 3.92 -12.95
N ASP A 114 2.80 3.06 -13.49
CA ASP A 114 2.43 1.69 -13.87
C ASP A 114 1.84 0.89 -12.70
N ILE A 115 2.32 1.09 -11.47
CA ILE A 115 1.79 0.40 -10.27
C ILE A 115 0.37 0.87 -9.98
N CYS A 116 0.06 2.16 -10.15
CA CYS A 116 -1.31 2.66 -10.01
C CYS A 116 -2.25 1.96 -11.00
N VAL A 117 -1.80 1.82 -12.25
CA VAL A 117 -2.56 1.19 -13.34
C VAL A 117 -2.76 -0.30 -13.07
N GLU A 118 -1.71 -1.02 -12.66
CA GLU A 118 -1.77 -2.45 -12.32
C GLU A 118 -2.68 -2.74 -11.13
N LEU A 119 -2.70 -1.84 -10.13
CA LEU A 119 -3.63 -1.91 -9.01
C LEU A 119 -5.08 -1.56 -9.39
N GLY A 120 -5.33 -1.20 -10.65
CA GLY A 120 -6.65 -0.78 -11.13
C GLY A 120 -7.13 0.51 -10.49
N LEU A 121 -6.22 1.34 -9.98
CA LEU A 121 -6.54 2.66 -9.47
C LEU A 121 -6.84 3.54 -10.67
N ARG A 122 -8.09 3.98 -10.80
CA ARG A 122 -8.48 4.87 -11.89
C ARG A 122 -7.77 6.20 -11.74
N ASP A 123 -7.63 6.92 -12.85
CA ASP A 123 -7.08 8.27 -12.84
C ASP A 123 -7.83 9.14 -11.82
N ILE A 124 -7.10 9.89 -11.02
CA ILE A 124 -7.65 10.78 -10.00
C ILE A 124 -8.65 11.77 -10.62
N SER A 125 -8.43 12.15 -11.87
CA SER A 125 -9.27 13.05 -12.66
C SER A 125 -10.53 12.40 -13.24
N ASP A 126 -10.72 11.07 -13.12
CA ASP A 126 -11.91 10.38 -13.65
C ASP A 126 -13.18 10.80 -12.86
N PRO A 127 -14.11 11.54 -13.49
CA PRO A 127 -15.34 11.99 -12.83
C PRO A 127 -16.31 10.84 -12.49
N LEU A 128 -16.05 9.62 -12.98
CA LEU A 128 -16.88 8.43 -12.73
C LEU A 128 -16.57 7.73 -11.40
N GLU A 129 -15.48 8.10 -10.72
CA GLU A 129 -15.17 7.67 -9.36
C GLU A 129 -15.88 8.56 -8.33
N ASN A 130 -17.21 8.53 -8.33
CA ASN A 130 -17.96 9.11 -7.22
C ASN A 130 -17.74 8.25 -5.96
N ARG A 131 -17.55 8.91 -4.81
CA ARG A 131 -17.38 8.32 -3.47
C ARG A 131 -18.34 7.16 -3.19
N ASP A 132 -19.58 7.30 -3.62
CA ASP A 132 -20.65 6.31 -3.39
C ASP A 132 -20.40 4.99 -4.13
N ARG A 133 -19.74 5.03 -5.30
CA ARG A 133 -19.35 3.83 -6.05
C ARG A 133 -18.16 3.11 -5.41
N ILE A 134 -17.21 3.86 -4.86
CA ILE A 134 -16.08 3.29 -4.10
C ILE A 134 -16.63 2.57 -2.86
N ARG A 135 -17.59 3.18 -2.15
CA ARG A 135 -18.29 2.53 -1.02
C ARG A 135 -19.02 1.26 -1.44
N ALA A 136 -19.70 1.26 -2.59
CA ALA A 136 -20.41 0.08 -3.09
C ALA A 136 -19.44 -1.09 -3.35
N ARG A 137 -18.32 -0.86 -4.04
CA ARG A 137 -17.30 -1.90 -4.31
C ARG A 137 -16.68 -2.48 -3.05
N HIS A 138 -16.31 -1.62 -2.09
CA HIS A 138 -15.77 -2.10 -0.81
C HIS A 138 -16.75 -2.98 -0.03
N ASN A 139 -18.04 -2.69 -0.12
CA ASN A 139 -19.06 -3.52 0.50
C ASN A 139 -19.22 -4.86 -0.25
N GLU A 140 -19.15 -4.89 -1.58
CA GLU A 140 -19.20 -6.13 -2.36
C GLU A 140 -18.03 -7.07 -2.03
N ASP A 141 -16.80 -6.54 -1.93
CA ASP A 141 -15.61 -7.34 -1.60
C ASP A 141 -15.69 -7.91 -0.17
N LYS A 142 -16.28 -7.17 0.78
CA LYS A 142 -16.47 -7.62 2.16
C LYS A 142 -17.39 -8.84 2.29
N TYR A 143 -18.35 -9.01 1.38
CA TYR A 143 -19.27 -10.16 1.39
C TYR A 143 -18.77 -11.37 0.58
N ASN A 144 -17.66 -11.23 -0.16
CA ASN A 144 -17.10 -12.29 -0.98
C ASN A 144 -15.99 -13.10 -0.27
N THR A 145 -15.49 -12.61 0.87
CA THR A 145 -14.44 -13.29 1.67
C THR A 145 -14.94 -14.22 2.78
N ASP A 146 -16.27 -14.30 3.01
CA ASP A 146 -16.87 -15.15 4.06
C ASP A 146 -17.58 -16.41 3.51
N SER A 147 -17.30 -16.82 2.26
CA SER A 147 -17.82 -18.09 1.70
C SER A 147 -16.68 -19.04 1.33
N SER A 148 -15.91 -19.44 2.33
CA SER A 148 -15.33 -20.78 2.34
C SER A 148 -15.79 -21.44 3.64
N ASP A 149 -16.97 -22.05 3.57
CA ASP A 149 -17.42 -23.02 4.55
C ASP A 149 -16.36 -24.13 4.62
N ASP A 150 -15.54 -24.10 5.66
CA ASP A 150 -14.79 -25.26 6.13
C ASP A 150 -15.81 -26.34 6.50
N LYS A 151 -16.04 -27.26 5.57
CA LYS A 151 -16.57 -28.58 5.89
C LYS A 151 -15.39 -29.53 5.99
N ASP A 152 -14.96 -29.71 7.23
CA ASP A 152 -14.29 -30.92 7.67
C ASP A 152 -15.17 -32.12 7.31
N ASP A 153 -14.65 -33.05 6.52
CA ASP A 153 -15.08 -34.44 6.55
C ASP A 153 -13.87 -35.34 6.24
N GLU A 154 -13.57 -36.21 7.21
CA GLU A 154 -12.46 -37.15 7.22
C GLU A 154 -12.57 -38.25 6.14
N GLU A 155 -11.40 -38.58 5.58
CA GLU A 155 -10.92 -39.88 5.05
C GLU A 155 -11.94 -40.99 4.70
N ASN A 156 -11.93 -41.41 3.42
CA ASN A 156 -11.67 -42.83 3.11
C ASN A 156 -11.09 -43.09 1.71
N ASP A 157 -10.19 -44.06 1.70
CA ASP A 157 -9.36 -44.63 0.65
C ASP A 157 -10.14 -45.23 -0.54
N THR A 158 -9.72 -44.95 -1.77
CA THR A 158 -9.63 -45.98 -2.83
C THR A 158 -8.84 -45.49 -4.06
N ARG A 159 -7.63 -46.04 -4.20
CA ARG A 159 -6.91 -46.39 -5.45
C ARG A 159 -7.44 -45.85 -6.80
N GLY A 160 -6.61 -45.06 -7.48
CA GLY A 160 -6.69 -44.85 -8.92
C GLY A 160 -5.55 -43.99 -9.47
N SER A 161 -4.60 -44.63 -10.19
CA SER A 161 -3.48 -44.03 -10.93
C SER A 161 -3.83 -42.79 -11.73
N GLY A 162 -2.92 -41.80 -11.77
CA GLY A 162 -3.00 -40.70 -12.73
C GLY A 162 -1.98 -39.59 -12.52
N LEU A 163 -0.69 -39.91 -12.67
CA LEU A 163 0.42 -38.96 -12.69
C LEU A 163 0.40 -38.22 -14.04
N VAL A 164 0.24 -36.89 -14.04
CA VAL A 164 0.55 -36.06 -15.23
C VAL A 164 1.33 -34.82 -14.81
N SER A 165 2.64 -34.91 -14.98
CA SER A 165 3.59 -33.81 -14.96
C SER A 165 3.56 -33.07 -16.30
N TYR A 166 3.57 -31.74 -16.27
CA TYR A 166 3.73 -30.90 -17.47
C TYR A 166 5.09 -30.22 -17.44
N ILE A 167 6.09 -30.79 -18.13
CA ILE A 167 7.26 -30.06 -18.62
C ILE A 167 7.63 -30.59 -20.02
N SER A 168 7.71 -29.64 -20.96
CA SER A 168 8.56 -29.56 -22.16
C SER A 168 8.26 -30.42 -23.39
N SER A 169 8.07 -29.72 -24.53
CA SER A 169 8.60 -30.16 -25.82
C SER A 169 9.41 -29.02 -26.46
N ARG A 170 10.74 -29.15 -26.37
CA ARG A 170 11.67 -28.70 -27.41
C ARG A 170 11.79 -29.86 -28.40
N GLU A 171 11.56 -29.61 -29.68
CA GLU A 171 12.11 -30.43 -30.75
C GLU A 171 13.26 -29.64 -31.37
N GLY A 172 14.47 -30.19 -31.23
CA GLY A 172 15.62 -29.84 -32.05
C GLY A 172 15.67 -30.77 -33.26
N ASN A 173 16.16 -30.24 -34.37
CA ASN A 173 16.67 -31.06 -35.46
C ASN A 173 18.09 -30.56 -35.76
N ASP A 174 19.06 -31.44 -35.50
CA ASP A 174 20.47 -31.33 -35.86
C ASP A 174 20.68 -31.52 -37.38
N THR A 175 21.92 -31.24 -37.80
CA THR A 175 22.63 -31.45 -39.09
C THR A 175 22.98 -30.12 -39.77
N ASP A 176 24.22 -29.79 -40.15
CA ASP A 176 25.52 -30.46 -40.12
C ASP A 176 26.59 -29.34 -40.17
N ASP A 177 27.72 -29.54 -39.49
CA ASP A 177 28.95 -28.77 -39.67
C ASP A 177 29.81 -29.45 -40.76
N PRO A 178 30.50 -28.70 -41.63
CA PRO A 178 31.95 -28.85 -41.63
C PRO A 178 32.73 -27.55 -41.80
N GLU A 179 33.59 -27.33 -40.81
CA GLU A 179 35.00 -26.91 -40.83
C GLU A 179 35.69 -26.54 -42.18
N VAL A 180 36.54 -25.51 -42.07
CA VAL A 180 37.74 -25.13 -42.85
C VAL A 180 37.58 -24.25 -44.11
N ALA A 181 37.91 -22.96 -43.95
CA ALA A 181 39.00 -22.27 -44.66
C ALA A 181 39.31 -20.91 -44.00
#